data_AF-A0A8B6FMY9-F1
#
_entry.id   AF-A0A8B6FMY9-F1
#
_cell.length_a   1.000
_cell.length_b   1.000
_cell.length_c   1.000
_cell.angle_alpha   90.00
_cell.angle_beta   90.00
_cell.angle_gamma   90.00
#
_symmetry.space_group_name_H-M   'P 1'
#
loop_
_entity.id
_entity.type
_entity.pdbx_description
1 polymer ?
#
loop_
_entity_poly.entity_id
_entity_poly.type
_entity_poly.pdbx_seq_one_letter_code
_entity_poly.pdbx_strand_id
1 'polypeptide(L)'
;MIKVVIFLIVIVKLNVFAAQEGIPCSAENRDTCDPCGINGKWKNDLGSEMNITCKLDSPDRNTTGEIKGKYNSAVGNAEDFYPLSGRFTMAGPDLQNCVLGFSVAYNNAVRGNSNSTASFTGVYFKVDDTIYTHWILASNTEYKDMWRNSNIGKNVFTRMASL
;
A
#
# COMPACT_ATOMS: atom_id res chain seq x y z
N MET A 1 39.25 14.24 -66.47
CA MET A 1 37.92 13.82 -65.99
C MET A 1 38.10 13.02 -64.70
N ILE A 2 37.71 13.56 -63.55
CA ILE A 2 37.80 12.89 -62.24
C ILE A 2 36.41 12.37 -61.89
N LYS A 3 36.26 11.05 -61.71
CA LYS A 3 35.02 10.42 -61.22
C LYS A 3 34.98 10.51 -59.70
N VAL A 4 34.04 11.27 -59.16
CA VAL A 4 33.73 11.31 -57.72
C VAL A 4 32.70 10.22 -57.44
N VAL A 5 33.03 9.28 -56.55
CA VAL A 5 32.11 8.25 -56.07
C VAL A 5 31.60 8.68 -54.70
N ILE A 6 30.30 8.92 -54.59
CA ILE A 6 29.63 9.31 -53.35
C ILE A 6 29.10 8.05 -52.66
N PHE A 7 29.61 7.75 -51.47
CA PHE A 7 29.07 6.71 -50.59
C PHE A 7 27.92 7.29 -49.77
N LEU A 8 26.70 6.75 -49.94
CA LEU A 8 25.56 7.05 -49.06
C LEU A 8 25.73 6.28 -47.74
N ILE A 9 25.88 6.98 -46.63
CA ILE A 9 25.79 6.41 -45.29
C ILE A 9 24.33 6.48 -44.84
N VAL A 10 23.68 5.32 -44.68
CA VAL A 10 22.32 5.22 -44.13
C VAL A 10 22.41 5.21 -42.61
N ILE A 11 22.05 6.31 -41.96
CA ILE A 11 21.97 6.41 -40.49
C ILE A 11 20.59 5.91 -40.05
N VAL A 12 20.55 4.71 -39.45
CA VAL A 12 19.34 4.20 -38.79
C VAL A 12 19.25 4.82 -37.40
N LYS A 13 18.28 5.71 -37.18
CA LYS A 13 17.97 6.23 -35.84
C LYS A 13 17.24 5.14 -35.04
N LEU A 14 17.93 4.51 -34.10
CA LEU A 14 17.30 3.73 -33.03
C LEU A 14 16.68 4.70 -32.01
N ASN A 15 15.36 4.73 -31.95
CA ASN A 15 14.64 5.42 -30.88
C ASN A 15 14.57 4.48 -29.67
N VAL A 16 15.46 4.67 -28.71
CA VAL A 16 15.34 4.08 -27.38
C VAL A 16 14.31 4.91 -26.61
N PHE A 17 13.11 4.37 -26.40
CA PHE A 17 12.16 4.95 -25.47
C PHE A 17 12.62 4.60 -24.05
N ALA A 18 13.16 5.56 -23.32
CA ALA A 18 13.32 5.43 -21.89
C ALA A 18 11.91 5.30 -21.26
N ALA A 19 11.69 4.31 -20.41
CA ALA A 19 10.50 4.26 -19.58
C ALA A 19 10.46 5.56 -18.76
N GLN A 20 9.34 6.27 -18.82
CA GLN A 20 9.14 7.47 -18.02
C GLN A 20 9.15 7.03 -16.55
N GLU A 21 10.27 7.25 -15.84
CA GLU A 21 10.30 7.11 -14.39
C GLU A 21 9.24 8.07 -13.82
N GLY A 22 8.32 7.54 -13.02
CA GLY A 22 7.31 8.36 -12.35
C GLY A 22 7.99 9.47 -11.56
N ILE A 23 7.34 10.63 -11.44
CA ILE A 23 7.90 11.81 -10.75
C ILE A 23 8.46 11.36 -9.39
N PRO A 24 9.78 11.48 -9.16
CA PRO A 24 10.38 11.10 -7.89
C PRO A 24 9.71 11.86 -6.75
N CYS A 25 9.49 11.19 -5.63
CA CYS A 25 8.98 11.85 -4.44
C CYS A 25 10.00 12.92 -4.00
N SER A 26 9.54 14.16 -3.82
CA SER A 26 10.34 15.30 -3.41
C SER A 26 9.68 16.00 -2.21
N ALA A 27 10.38 16.96 -1.60
CA ALA A 27 9.81 17.77 -0.53
C ALA A 27 8.52 18.50 -0.95
N GLU A 28 8.42 18.88 -2.22
CA GLU A 28 7.34 19.72 -2.75
C GLU A 28 6.06 18.93 -3.05
N ASN A 29 6.16 17.63 -3.34
CA ASN A 29 5.01 16.78 -3.68
C ASN A 29 4.71 15.69 -2.63
N ARG A 30 5.32 15.76 -1.45
CA ARG A 30 5.23 14.71 -0.41
C ARG A 30 3.81 14.28 -0.05
N ASP A 31 2.85 15.19 -0.12
CA ASP A 31 1.46 14.96 0.30
C ASP A 31 0.61 14.35 -0.83
N THR A 32 1.12 14.35 -2.07
CA THR A 32 0.49 13.73 -3.25
C THR A 32 1.31 12.59 -3.83
N CYS A 33 2.53 12.39 -3.36
CA CYS A 33 3.41 11.33 -3.81
C CYS A 33 2.91 9.96 -3.34
N ASP A 34 3.07 8.95 -4.20
CA ASP A 34 2.74 7.56 -3.90
C ASP A 34 3.98 6.67 -4.13
N PRO A 35 5.01 6.80 -3.28
CA PRO A 35 6.27 6.07 -3.46
C PRO A 35 6.05 4.55 -3.48
N CYS A 36 5.07 4.08 -2.70
CA CYS A 36 4.71 2.67 -2.62
C CYS A 36 3.70 2.22 -3.67
N GLY A 37 3.08 3.14 -4.42
CA GLY A 37 1.97 2.81 -5.31
C GLY A 37 0.73 2.27 -4.60
N ILE A 38 0.58 2.47 -3.28
CA ILE A 38 -0.51 1.88 -2.49
C ILE A 38 -1.62 2.86 -2.13
N ASN A 39 -1.51 4.13 -2.53
CA ASN A 39 -2.57 5.10 -2.28
C ASN A 39 -3.87 4.68 -2.97
N GLY A 40 -4.99 4.88 -2.28
CA GLY A 40 -6.32 4.67 -2.82
C GLY A 40 -7.12 3.57 -2.12
N LYS A 41 -8.11 3.05 -2.84
CA LYS A 41 -9.14 2.14 -2.33
C LYS A 41 -8.84 0.69 -2.65
N TRP A 42 -9.01 -0.14 -1.64
CA TRP A 42 -8.69 -1.55 -1.61
C TRP A 42 -9.86 -2.34 -1.05
N LYS A 43 -10.05 -3.57 -1.53
CA LYS A 43 -11.05 -4.51 -1.03
C LYS A 43 -10.40 -5.86 -0.78
N ASN A 44 -10.72 -6.50 0.34
CA ASN A 44 -10.22 -7.85 0.61
C ASN A 44 -11.17 -8.97 0.16
N ASP A 45 -10.69 -10.20 0.31
CA ASP A 45 -11.38 -11.46 0.04
C ASP A 45 -12.66 -11.68 0.86
N LEU A 46 -12.83 -10.98 1.98
CA LEU A 46 -14.05 -10.99 2.81
C LEU A 46 -15.03 -9.88 2.42
N GLY A 47 -14.64 -9.00 1.50
CA GLY A 47 -15.42 -7.86 1.06
C GLY A 47 -15.22 -6.58 1.86
N SER A 48 -14.34 -6.57 2.87
CA SER A 48 -13.98 -5.39 3.63
C SER A 48 -13.26 -4.37 2.75
N GLU A 49 -13.46 -3.09 3.03
CA GLU A 49 -12.94 -1.98 2.25
C GLU A 49 -11.91 -1.19 3.06
N MET A 50 -10.91 -0.68 2.36
CA MET A 50 -9.85 0.14 2.93
C MET A 50 -9.55 1.30 1.99
N ASN A 51 -9.37 2.50 2.53
CA ASN A 51 -8.87 3.66 1.77
C ASN A 51 -7.67 4.24 2.50
N ILE A 52 -6.50 4.23 1.86
CA ILE A 52 -5.24 4.64 2.47
C ILE A 52 -4.50 5.71 1.68
N THR A 53 -3.73 6.50 2.41
CA THR A 53 -2.71 7.39 1.89
C THR A 53 -1.39 7.14 2.59
N CYS A 54 -0.30 7.40 1.87
CA CYS A 54 1.06 7.23 2.33
C CYS A 54 1.82 8.54 2.29
N LYS A 55 2.78 8.67 3.21
CA LYS A 55 3.67 9.84 3.30
C LYS A 55 5.05 9.40 3.74
N LEU A 56 6.09 9.79 3.01
CA LEU A 56 7.48 9.55 3.40
C LEU A 56 7.82 10.33 4.68
N ASP A 57 8.69 9.77 5.54
CA ASP A 57 9.11 10.51 6.75
C ASP A 57 10.03 11.68 6.44
N SER A 58 10.74 11.61 5.32
CA SER A 58 11.75 12.59 4.93
C SER A 58 11.79 12.72 3.41
N PRO A 59 12.00 13.93 2.88
CA PRO A 59 12.02 14.19 1.44
C PRO A 59 13.25 13.64 0.71
N ASP A 60 14.36 13.40 1.43
CA ASP A 60 15.64 13.04 0.82
C ASP A 60 15.95 11.56 1.05
N ARG A 61 15.79 10.74 0.01
CA ARG A 61 16.17 9.32 -0.05
C ARG A 61 15.49 8.41 0.97
N ASN A 62 14.28 8.75 1.43
CA ASN A 62 13.58 7.89 2.38
C ASN A 62 12.81 6.77 1.67
N THR A 63 13.04 5.54 2.12
CA THR A 63 12.26 4.37 1.71
C THR A 63 11.17 4.03 2.72
N THR A 64 11.08 4.74 3.84
CA THR A 64 10.07 4.51 4.89
C THR A 64 9.06 5.65 4.99
N GLY A 65 7.88 5.33 5.52
CA GLY A 65 6.83 6.32 5.70
C GLY A 65 5.66 5.87 6.55
N GLU A 66 4.70 6.78 6.69
CA GLU A 66 3.42 6.57 7.37
C GLU A 66 2.33 6.10 6.41
N ILE A 67 1.44 5.26 6.94
CA ILE A 67 0.15 4.93 6.35
C ILE A 67 -0.93 5.56 7.24
N LYS A 68 -1.88 6.27 6.62
CA LYS A 68 -3.09 6.77 7.26
C LYS A 68 -4.29 6.46 6.40
N GLY A 69 -5.48 6.48 6.98
CA GLY A 69 -6.70 6.17 6.24
C GLY A 69 -7.79 5.57 7.11
N LYS A 70 -8.63 4.77 6.47
CA LYS A 70 -9.80 4.17 7.11
C LYS A 70 -10.09 2.76 6.60
N TYR A 71 -10.67 1.95 7.46
CA TYR A 71 -11.01 0.55 7.20
C TYR A 71 -12.47 0.30 7.57
N ASN A 72 -13.25 -0.31 6.67
CA ASN A 72 -14.62 -0.75 6.91
C ASN A 72 -14.67 -2.28 6.76
N SER A 73 -14.98 -2.97 7.86
CA SER A 73 -15.04 -4.44 7.85
C SER A 73 -16.39 -4.92 7.35
N ALA A 74 -16.40 -5.84 6.38
CA ALA A 74 -17.63 -6.49 5.92
C ALA A 74 -18.13 -7.59 6.87
N VAL A 75 -17.31 -8.01 7.84
CA VAL A 75 -17.61 -9.09 8.79
C VAL A 75 -17.32 -8.68 10.22
N GLY A 76 -17.87 -9.46 11.15
CA GLY A 76 -17.63 -9.32 12.58
C GLY A 76 -18.47 -8.20 13.21
N ASN A 77 -18.06 -7.79 14.40
CA ASN A 77 -18.74 -6.73 15.13
C ASN A 77 -18.20 -5.36 14.66
N ALA A 78 -18.47 -4.97 13.41
CA ALA A 78 -18.01 -3.71 12.82
C ALA A 78 -19.11 -3.04 11.97
N GLU A 79 -19.19 -1.71 12.03
CA GLU A 79 -20.12 -0.89 11.24
C GLU A 79 -19.46 0.44 10.90
N ASP A 80 -19.54 0.84 9.63
CA ASP A 80 -18.87 2.01 9.07
C ASP A 80 -17.34 1.97 9.24
N PHE A 81 -16.68 3.05 8.84
CA PHE A 81 -15.24 3.18 8.82
C PHE A 81 -14.64 3.38 10.22
N TYR A 82 -13.49 2.74 10.42
CA TYR A 82 -12.60 2.92 11.56
C TYR A 82 -11.30 3.57 11.09
N PRO A 83 -10.70 4.48 11.87
CA PRO A 83 -9.38 5.01 11.56
C PRO A 83 -8.34 3.88 11.49
N LEU A 84 -7.49 3.94 10.47
CA LEU A 84 -6.32 3.07 10.34
C LEU A 84 -5.04 3.91 10.37
N SER A 85 -3.99 3.36 10.96
CA SER A 85 -2.67 3.97 10.93
C SER A 85 -1.57 2.92 10.94
N GLY A 86 -0.47 3.22 10.26
CA GLY A 86 0.58 2.25 10.04
C GLY A 86 1.86 2.85 9.49
N ARG A 87 2.73 1.97 9.01
CA ARG A 87 4.06 2.26 8.50
C ARG A 87 4.35 1.39 7.29
N PHE A 88 5.23 1.86 6.42
CA PHE A 88 5.77 1.07 5.32
C PHE A 88 7.28 1.24 5.18
N THR A 89 7.89 0.31 4.47
CA THR A 89 9.23 0.42 3.89
C THR A 89 9.21 -0.12 2.46
N MET A 90 9.75 0.63 1.51
CA MET A 90 9.97 0.18 0.15
C MET A 90 11.02 -0.94 0.14
N ALA A 91 10.84 -1.92 -0.73
CA ALA A 91 11.62 -3.16 -0.77
C ALA A 91 11.68 -3.75 -2.18
N GLY A 92 12.54 -4.76 -2.35
CA GLY A 92 12.74 -5.47 -3.61
C GLY A 92 13.64 -4.73 -4.62
N PRO A 93 13.90 -5.35 -5.78
CA PRO A 93 14.62 -4.70 -6.88
C PRO A 93 13.92 -3.41 -7.28
N ASP A 94 14.69 -2.35 -7.47
CA ASP A 94 14.22 -1.02 -7.89
C ASP A 94 13.09 -0.44 -7.00
N LEU A 95 13.02 -0.87 -5.74
CA LEU A 95 12.04 -0.38 -4.76
C LEU A 95 10.57 -0.55 -5.19
N GLN A 96 10.25 -1.59 -5.95
CA GLN A 96 8.91 -1.79 -6.51
C GLN A 96 7.90 -2.44 -5.55
N ASN A 97 8.34 -3.02 -4.43
CA ASN A 97 7.45 -3.63 -3.44
C ASN A 97 7.41 -2.77 -2.17
N CYS A 98 6.37 -2.93 -1.36
CA CYS A 98 6.32 -2.29 -0.04
C CYS A 98 5.96 -3.28 1.06
N VAL A 99 6.87 -3.44 2.02
CA VAL A 99 6.56 -4.13 3.28
C VAL A 99 5.83 -3.13 4.17
N LEU A 100 4.67 -3.52 4.69
CA LEU A 100 3.80 -2.62 5.42
C LEU A 100 3.14 -3.27 6.61
N GLY A 101 2.71 -2.43 7.55
CA GLY A 101 1.84 -2.84 8.62
C GLY A 101 0.99 -1.69 9.11
N PHE A 102 -0.24 -2.00 9.52
CA PHE A 102 -1.19 -1.02 10.03
C PHE A 102 -2.08 -1.64 11.10
N SER A 103 -2.67 -0.79 11.93
CA SER A 103 -3.58 -1.19 12.99
C SER A 103 -4.91 -0.46 12.88
N VAL A 104 -5.96 -1.15 13.33
CA VAL A 104 -7.33 -0.65 13.44
C VAL A 104 -7.82 -0.97 14.85
N ALA A 105 -8.16 0.08 15.62
CA ALA A 105 -8.95 -0.10 16.83
C ALA A 105 -10.44 -0.03 16.46
N TYR A 106 -11.23 -1.04 16.83
CA TYR A 106 -12.65 -1.11 16.48
C TYR A 106 -13.52 -0.26 17.41
N ASN A 107 -13.28 1.05 17.37
CA ASN A 107 -14.04 2.07 18.08
C ASN A 107 -14.32 3.24 17.14
N ASN A 108 -15.59 3.51 16.86
CA ASN A 108 -16.03 4.67 16.08
C ASN A 108 -17.35 5.23 16.62
N ALA A 109 -17.77 6.38 16.09
CA ALA A 109 -18.98 7.06 16.56
C ALA A 109 -20.28 6.31 16.23
N VAL A 110 -20.28 5.46 15.20
CA VAL A 110 -21.48 4.76 14.72
C VAL A 110 -21.75 3.51 15.56
N ARG A 111 -20.75 2.64 15.73
CA ARG A 111 -20.88 1.39 16.48
C ARG A 111 -20.52 1.52 17.96
N GLY A 112 -19.67 2.48 18.30
CA GLY A 112 -18.97 2.50 19.59
C GLY A 112 -17.82 1.50 19.64
N ASN A 113 -17.38 1.18 20.87
CA ASN A 113 -16.18 0.40 21.13
C ASN A 113 -16.47 -1.10 21.18
N SER A 114 -15.87 -1.86 20.26
CA SER A 114 -15.93 -3.33 20.23
C SER A 114 -14.87 -4.00 21.09
N ASN A 115 -14.13 -3.22 21.90
CA ASN A 115 -13.09 -3.67 22.82
C ASN A 115 -12.05 -4.58 22.14
N SER A 116 -11.67 -4.25 20.91
CA SER A 116 -10.73 -5.05 20.12
C SER A 116 -9.88 -4.18 19.20
N THR A 117 -8.73 -4.72 18.83
CA THR A 117 -7.78 -4.12 17.89
C THR A 117 -7.24 -5.20 16.97
N ALA A 118 -7.12 -4.88 15.68
CA ALA A 118 -6.43 -5.72 14.72
C ALA A 118 -5.16 -5.03 14.21
N SER A 119 -4.09 -5.80 14.09
CA SER A 119 -2.87 -5.38 13.40
C SER A 119 -2.66 -6.28 12.19
N PHE A 120 -2.36 -5.66 11.06
CA PHE A 120 -2.08 -6.28 9.78
C PHE A 120 -0.61 -6.06 9.46
N THR A 121 0.05 -7.09 8.92
CA THR A 121 1.43 -6.99 8.41
C THR A 121 1.54 -7.77 7.12
N GLY A 122 2.27 -7.24 6.15
CA GLY A 122 2.24 -7.78 4.81
C GLY A 122 3.17 -7.11 3.83
N VAL A 123 2.98 -7.49 2.56
CA VAL A 123 3.75 -6.97 1.44
C VAL A 123 2.78 -6.62 0.31
N TYR A 124 2.94 -5.42 -0.22
CA TYR A 124 2.41 -5.02 -1.52
C TYR A 124 3.39 -5.45 -2.62
N PHE A 125 2.88 -6.15 -3.63
CA PHE A 125 3.60 -6.49 -4.83
C PHE A 125 3.06 -5.69 -6.01
N LYS A 126 3.91 -4.88 -6.64
CA LYS A 126 3.51 -4.07 -7.80
C LYS A 126 3.25 -4.90 -9.06
N VAL A 127 3.86 -6.07 -9.16
CA VAL A 127 3.72 -6.97 -10.33
C VAL A 127 2.28 -7.43 -10.55
N ASP A 128 1.52 -7.63 -9.47
CA ASP A 128 0.13 -8.07 -9.51
C ASP A 128 -0.83 -7.09 -8.79
N ASP A 129 -0.34 -5.91 -8.44
CA ASP A 129 -1.10 -4.83 -7.78
C ASP A 129 -1.92 -5.32 -6.58
N THR A 130 -1.30 -6.14 -5.73
CA THR A 130 -1.97 -6.84 -4.64
C THR A 130 -1.24 -6.67 -3.31
N ILE A 131 -1.99 -6.48 -2.22
CA ILE A 131 -1.47 -6.45 -0.85
C ILE A 131 -1.80 -7.77 -0.16
N TYR A 132 -0.78 -8.54 0.19
CA TYR A 132 -0.91 -9.78 0.94
C TYR A 132 -0.59 -9.53 2.41
N THR A 133 -1.53 -9.84 3.29
CA THR A 133 -1.37 -9.59 4.73
C THR A 133 -1.67 -10.83 5.56
N HIS A 134 -0.98 -10.92 6.70
CA HIS A 134 -1.46 -11.64 7.87
C HIS A 134 -1.97 -10.64 8.89
N TRP A 135 -2.88 -11.07 9.76
CA TRP A 135 -3.41 -10.22 10.81
C TRP A 135 -3.53 -10.97 12.13
N ILE A 136 -3.49 -10.19 13.21
CA ILE A 136 -3.81 -10.63 14.56
C ILE A 136 -4.90 -9.70 15.10
N LEU A 137 -6.02 -10.26 15.53
CA LEU A 137 -7.15 -9.56 16.17
C LEU A 137 -7.16 -9.92 17.64
N ALA A 138 -6.78 -8.98 18.49
CA ALA A 138 -6.88 -9.11 19.93
C ALA A 138 -8.19 -8.49 20.42
N SER A 139 -8.94 -9.25 21.23
CA SER A 139 -10.15 -8.78 21.90
C SER A 139 -9.96 -8.75 23.41
N ASN A 140 -10.67 -7.87 24.09
CA ASN A 140 -10.69 -7.88 25.54
C ASN A 140 -11.32 -9.19 26.06
N THR A 141 -10.65 -9.82 27.01
CA THR A 141 -11.14 -11.00 27.73
C THR A 141 -10.83 -10.86 29.21
N GLU A 142 -11.43 -11.70 30.03
CA GLU A 142 -10.95 -11.87 31.41
C GLU A 142 -9.51 -12.41 31.42
N TYR A 143 -8.77 -12.11 32.50
CA TYR A 143 -7.37 -12.55 32.66
C TYR A 143 -7.21 -14.06 32.50
N LYS A 144 -8.09 -14.86 33.14
CA LYS A 144 -8.06 -16.33 33.05
C LYS A 144 -8.29 -16.87 31.62
N ASP A 145 -8.86 -16.06 30.75
CA ASP A 145 -9.20 -16.42 29.38
C ASP A 145 -8.23 -15.77 28.36
N MET A 146 -7.15 -15.11 28.82
CA MET A 146 -6.22 -14.41 27.92
C MET A 146 -5.61 -15.30 26.83
N TRP A 147 -5.50 -16.60 27.10
CA TRP A 147 -4.95 -17.59 26.18
C TRP A 147 -5.72 -17.66 24.85
N ARG A 148 -7.00 -17.24 24.83
CA ARG A 148 -7.87 -17.24 23.64
C ARG A 148 -8.24 -15.83 23.17
N ASN A 149 -7.53 -14.79 23.61
CA ASN A 149 -7.90 -13.41 23.31
C ASN A 149 -7.60 -12.99 21.86
N SER A 150 -6.80 -13.79 21.14
CA SER A 150 -6.27 -13.42 19.83
C SER A 150 -6.67 -14.42 18.77
N ASN A 151 -7.21 -13.91 17.67
CA ASN A 151 -7.38 -14.66 16.42
C ASN A 151 -6.29 -14.25 15.44
N ILE A 152 -5.88 -15.19 14.57
CA ILE A 152 -4.90 -14.94 13.51
C ILE A 152 -5.52 -15.34 12.18
N GLY A 153 -5.22 -14.58 11.13
CA GLY A 153 -5.66 -14.92 9.79
C GLY A 153 -4.83 -14.25 8.72
N LYS A 154 -5.36 -14.28 7.51
CA LYS A 154 -4.81 -13.61 6.33
C LYS A 154 -5.90 -12.83 5.61
N ASN A 155 -5.51 -11.77 4.92
CA ASN A 155 -6.34 -11.10 3.94
C ASN A 155 -5.52 -10.73 2.72
N VAL A 156 -6.13 -10.85 1.55
CA VAL A 156 -5.57 -10.42 0.27
C VAL A 156 -6.38 -9.25 -0.22
N PHE A 157 -5.75 -8.10 -0.43
CA PHE A 157 -6.42 -6.89 -0.90
C PHE A 157 -6.07 -6.59 -2.35
N THR A 158 -7.09 -6.27 -3.14
CA THR A 158 -6.96 -5.80 -4.53
C THR A 158 -7.60 -4.42 -4.66
N ARG A 159 -7.23 -3.66 -5.70
CA ARG A 159 -7.86 -2.36 -5.95
C ARG A 159 -9.37 -2.49 -6.14
N MET A 160 -10.10 -1.49 -5.63
CA MET A 160 -11.49 -1.31 -5.99
C MET A 160 -11.56 -0.64 -7.37
N ALA A 161 -12.38 -1.17 -8.27
CA ALA A 161 -12.66 -0.51 -9.54
C ALA A 161 -13.21 0.90 -9.28
N SER A 162 -12.69 1.89 -9.99
CA SER A 162 -13.33 3.19 -10.11
C SER A 162 -14.66 2.99 -10.85
N LEU A 163 -15.76 3.27 -10.17
CA LEU A 163 -17.11 3.35 -10.77
C LEU A 163 -17.17 4.47 -11.82
#